data_AF-A0A9N9J0T7-F1
#
_entry.id   AF-A0A9N9J0T7-F1
#
_cell.length_a   1.000
_cell.length_b   1.000
_cell.length_c   1.000
_cell.angle_alpha   90.00
_cell.angle_beta   90.00
_cell.angle_gamma   90.00
#
_symmetry.space_group_name_H-M   'P 1'
#
loop_
_entity.id
_entity.type
_entity.pdbx_description
1 polymer ?
#
loop_
_entity_poly.entity_id
_entity_poly.type
_entity_poly.pdbx_seq_one_letter_code
_entity_poly.pdbx_strand_id
1 'polypeptide(L)'
;LWYYMNAQQWPSMTIVGSSNYGYRSTERDLEAQAILITTNGVLRKAIHEELQHLRENTTTVTSETFQQADRKVPYLVLIAI
;
A
#
# COMPACT_ATOMS: atom_id res chain seq x y z
N LEU A 1 0.30 -4.98 1.72
CA LEU A 1 0.84 -4.88 0.33
C LEU A 1 0.17 -5.93 -0.55
N TRP A 2 -0.04 -5.65 -1.84
CA TRP A 2 -0.63 -6.59 -2.80
C TRP A 2 0.26 -6.74 -4.03
N TYR A 3 0.43 -7.97 -4.52
CA TYR A 3 1.24 -8.28 -5.70
C TYR A 3 0.43 -9.08 -6.74
N TYR A 4 0.56 -8.67 -8.00
CA TYR A 4 -0.13 -9.21 -9.16
C TYR A 4 0.88 -9.96 -10.03
N MET A 5 0.93 -11.29 -9.93
CA MET A 5 1.81 -12.10 -10.80
C MET A 5 1.36 -12.05 -12.25
N ASN A 6 2.30 -11.91 -13.18
CA ASN A 6 2.09 -12.06 -14.64
C ASN A 6 0.90 -11.27 -15.20
N ALA A 7 0.68 -10.04 -14.71
CA ALA A 7 -0.45 -9.19 -15.10
C ALA A 7 -1.84 -9.86 -14.92
N GLN A 8 -1.95 -10.79 -13.97
CA GLN A 8 -3.25 -11.38 -13.61
C GLN A 8 -4.20 -10.30 -13.08
N GLN A 9 -5.50 -10.52 -13.29
CA GLN A 9 -6.54 -9.55 -12.94
C GLN A 9 -6.64 -9.28 -11.42
N TRP A 10 -6.35 -10.29 -10.59
CA TRP A 10 -6.45 -10.23 -9.13
C TRP A 10 -5.11 -10.52 -8.47
N PRO A 11 -4.84 -9.99 -7.25
CA PRO A 11 -3.56 -10.26 -6.59
C PRO A 11 -3.43 -11.75 -6.28
N SER A 12 -2.20 -12.27 -6.38
CA SER A 12 -1.86 -13.67 -6.04
C SER A 12 -1.08 -13.75 -4.73
N MET A 13 -0.55 -12.63 -4.26
CA MET A 13 0.12 -12.50 -2.98
C MET A 13 -0.33 -11.23 -2.26
N THR A 14 -0.63 -11.36 -0.98
CA THR A 14 -0.97 -10.25 -0.07
C THR A 14 -0.12 -10.36 1.18
N ILE A 15 0.48 -9.24 1.59
CA ILE A 15 1.23 -9.14 2.84
C ILE A 15 0.38 -8.33 3.82
N VAL A 16 0.12 -8.92 4.99
CA VAL A 16 -0.66 -8.34 6.09
C VAL A 16 0.18 -8.40 7.35
N GLY A 17 0.26 -7.30 8.11
CA GLY A 17 1.09 -7.27 9.30
C GLY A 17 1.01 -5.94 10.04
N SER A 18 1.85 -5.82 11.06
CA SER A 18 1.87 -4.67 11.98
C SER A 18 2.68 -3.48 11.46
N SER A 19 3.54 -3.68 10.46
CA SER A 19 4.43 -2.61 9.99
C SER A 19 3.65 -1.49 9.31
N ASN A 20 3.98 -0.26 9.70
CA ASN A 20 3.45 0.96 9.09
C ASN A 20 4.40 1.55 8.02
N TYR A 21 5.51 0.87 7.72
CA TYR A 21 6.52 1.28 6.75
C TYR A 21 7.17 2.66 7.02
N GLY A 22 7.08 3.19 8.24
CA GLY A 22 7.83 4.35 8.68
C GLY A 22 9.21 3.99 9.20
N TYR A 23 10.13 4.98 9.23
CA TYR A 23 11.52 4.80 9.70
C TYR A 23 11.64 4.05 11.04
N ARG A 24 10.75 4.35 12.00
CA ARG A 24 10.77 3.68 13.30
C ARG A 24 10.35 2.21 13.23
N SER A 25 9.31 1.90 12.46
CA SER A 25 8.81 0.53 12.27
C SER A 25 9.89 -0.34 11.61
N THR A 26 10.65 0.22 10.68
CA THR A 26 11.75 -0.50 10.01
C THR A 26 12.95 -0.74 10.91
N GLU A 27 13.37 0.27 11.68
CA GLU A 27 14.69 0.25 12.34
C GLU A 27 14.64 -0.11 13.84
N ARG A 28 13.47 -0.05 14.48
CA ARG A 28 13.39 -0.08 15.95
C ARG A 28 12.30 -0.96 16.52
N ASP A 29 11.22 -1.19 15.79
CA ASP A 29 10.09 -1.96 16.28
C ASP A 29 10.21 -3.44 15.86
N LEU A 30 9.77 -4.36 16.74
CA LEU A 30 9.66 -5.78 16.38
C LEU A 30 8.34 -5.99 15.64
N GLU A 31 8.42 -6.22 14.34
CA GLU A 31 7.26 -6.34 13.47
C GLU A 31 6.89 -7.80 13.19
N ALA A 32 5.58 -8.05 13.02
CA ALA A 32 5.06 -9.34 12.56
C ALA A 32 4.30 -9.15 11.25
N GLN A 33 4.66 -9.95 10.24
CA GLN A 33 3.98 -9.97 8.95
C GLN A 33 3.64 -11.41 8.54
N ALA A 34 2.46 -11.59 7.96
CA ALA A 34 2.01 -12.80 7.31
C ALA A 34 1.96 -12.56 5.79
N ILE A 35 2.52 -13.50 5.05
CA ILE A 35 2.47 -13.50 3.58
C ILE A 35 1.45 -14.56 3.15
N LEU A 36 0.34 -14.09 2.58
CA LEU A 36 -0.70 -14.94 1.99
C LEU A 36 -0.42 -15.09 0.50
N ILE A 37 -0.10 -16.30 0.06
CA ILE A 37 0.01 -16.68 -1.35
C ILE A 37 -1.09 -17.69 -1.64
N THR A 38 -1.89 -17.46 -2.68
CA THR A 38 -3.02 -18.33 -2.99
C THR A 38 -3.34 -18.36 -4.48
N THR A 39 -3.81 -19.52 -4.94
CA THR A 39 -4.38 -19.72 -6.28
C THR A 39 -5.91 -19.74 -6.26
N ASN A 40 -6.55 -19.68 -5.09
CA ASN A 40 -8.01 -19.72 -4.94
C ASN A 40 -8.64 -18.46 -5.56
N GLY A 41 -9.35 -18.63 -6.69
CA GLY A 41 -9.93 -17.52 -7.43
C GLY A 41 -10.96 -16.69 -6.64
N VAL A 42 -11.77 -17.32 -5.79
CA VAL A 42 -12.80 -16.63 -4.99
C VAL A 42 -12.15 -15.69 -3.98
N LEU A 43 -11.15 -16.17 -3.25
CA LEU A 43 -10.42 -15.36 -2.27
C LEU A 43 -9.68 -14.20 -2.94
N ARG A 44 -9.02 -14.47 -4.07
CA ARG A 44 -8.30 -13.43 -4.82
C ARG A 44 -9.23 -12.33 -5.33
N LYS A 45 -10.41 -12.69 -5.82
CA LYS A 45 -11.44 -11.72 -6.25
C LYS A 45 -11.93 -10.87 -5.09
N ALA A 46 -12.23 -11.49 -3.95
CA ALA A 46 -12.67 -10.77 -2.76
C ALA A 46 -11.63 -9.74 -2.27
N ILE A 47 -10.34 -10.14 -2.19
CA ILE A 47 -9.25 -9.22 -1.84
C ILE A 47 -9.14 -8.07 -2.86
N HIS A 48 -9.32 -8.37 -4.15
CA HIS A 48 -9.28 -7.34 -5.18
C HIS A 48 -10.42 -6.33 -5.04
N GLU A 49 -11.65 -6.80 -4.79
CA GLU A 49 -12.82 -5.94 -4.58
C GLU A 49 -12.64 -5.02 -3.37
N GLU A 50 -12.13 -5.54 -2.25
CA GLU A 50 -11.79 -4.73 -1.07
C GLU A 50 -10.78 -3.63 -1.42
N LEU A 51 -9.74 -3.96 -2.18
CA LEU A 51 -8.76 -2.98 -2.65
C LEU A 51 -9.38 -1.91 -3.56
N GLN A 52 -10.34 -2.28 -4.43
CA GLN A 52 -11.04 -1.30 -5.27
C GLN A 52 -11.90 -0.37 -4.43
N HIS A 53 -12.67 -0.89 -3.48
CA HIS A 53 -13.46 -0.07 -2.55
C HIS A 53 -12.58 0.92 -1.77
N LEU A 54 -11.40 0.50 -1.30
CA LEU A 54 -10.45 1.40 -0.65
C LEU A 54 -9.98 2.52 -1.59
N ARG A 55 -9.83 2.24 -2.89
CA ARG A 55 -9.34 3.20 -3.89
C ARG A 55 -10.39 4.20 -4.35
N GLU A 56 -11.68 3.86 -4.29
CA GLU A 56 -12.79 4.70 -4.78
C GLU A 56 -12.77 6.12 -4.20
N ASN A 57 -12.33 6.28 -2.95
CA ASN A 57 -12.27 7.56 -2.24
C ASN A 57 -10.84 8.13 -2.15
N THR A 58 -9.94 7.70 -3.04
CA THR A 58 -8.54 8.14 -3.04
C THR A 58 -8.19 8.87 -4.34
N THR A 59 -7.16 9.70 -4.26
CA THR A 59 -6.60 10.40 -5.42
C THR A 59 -5.15 10.03 -5.60
N THR A 60 -4.71 9.87 -6.84
CA THR A 60 -3.28 9.66 -7.16
C THR A 60 -2.46 10.84 -6.63
N VAL A 61 -1.43 10.54 -5.84
CA VAL A 61 -0.48 11.54 -5.35
C VAL A 61 0.56 11.78 -6.44
N THR A 62 0.79 13.05 -6.76
CA THR A 62 1.77 13.52 -7.73
C THR A 62 2.60 14.66 -7.14
N SER A 63 3.65 15.11 -7.84
CA SER A 63 4.44 16.26 -7.42
C SER A 63 3.60 17.53 -7.22
N GLU A 64 2.55 17.71 -8.02
CA GLU A 64 1.60 18.83 -7.90
C GLU A 64 0.77 18.75 -6.62
N THR A 65 0.54 17.55 -6.09
CA THR A 65 -0.20 17.35 -4.82
C THR A 65 0.50 18.09 -3.67
N PHE A 66 1.83 18.12 -3.65
CA PHE A 66 2.61 18.80 -2.60
C PHE A 66 2.70 20.32 -2.77
N GLN A 67 2.17 20.87 -3.87
CA GLN A 67 2.05 22.32 -4.07
C GLN A 67 0.76 22.89 -3.46
N GLN A 68 -0.21 22.03 -3.10
CA GLN A 68 -1.45 22.43 -2.44
C GLN A 68 -1.14 23.05 -1.05
N ALA A 69 -1.85 24.11 -0.69
CA ALA A 69 -1.59 24.89 0.51
C ALA A 69 -1.65 24.05 1.80
N ASP A 70 -2.55 23.06 1.84
CA ASP A 70 -2.77 22.13 2.95
C ASP A 70 -1.85 20.89 2.92
N ARG A 71 -1.06 20.70 1.86
CA ARG A 71 -0.17 19.53 1.68
C ARG A 71 1.30 19.91 1.47
N LYS A 72 1.64 21.16 1.74
CA LYS A 72 3.01 21.66 1.60
C LYS A 72 3.95 20.95 2.56
N VAL A 73 5.04 20.43 2.01
CA VAL A 73 6.04 19.69 2.80
C VAL A 73 6.91 20.67 3.62
N PRO A 74 7.17 20.39 4.91
CA PRO A 74 8.05 21.21 5.74
C PRO A 74 9.50 21.27 5.24
N TYR A 75 10.22 22.36 5.55
CA TYR A 75 11.57 22.69 5.04
C TYR A 75 12.69 21.64 5.27
N LEU A 76 12.47 20.62 6.11
CA LEU A 76 13.45 19.58 6.44
C LEU A 76 12.93 18.17 6.18
N VAL A 77 11.77 18.04 5.56
CA VAL A 77 11.18 16.74 5.19
C VAL A 77 11.40 16.54 3.70
N LEU A 78 12.00 15.41 3.35
CA LEU A 78 12.20 15.02 1.95
C LEU A 78 10.97 14.26 1.45
N ILE A 79 10.54 14.58 0.24
CA ILE A 79 9.60 13.74 -0.51
C ILE A 79 10.40 12.54 -0.99
N ALA A 80 10.00 11.34 -0.59
CA ALA A 80 10.50 10.11 -1.19
C ALA A 80 9.92 10.03 -2.62
N ILE A 81 10.80 10.03 -3.62
CA ILE A 81 10.48 9.89 -5.04
C ILE A 81 10.69 8.44 -5.45
#